data_AF-A0AB94ILH4-F1
#
_entry.id   AF-A0AB94ILH4-F1
#
_cell.length_a   1.000
_cell.length_b   1.000
_cell.length_c   1.000
_cell.angle_alpha   90.00
_cell.angle_beta   90.00
_cell.angle_gamma   90.00
#
_symmetry.space_group_name_H-M   'P 1'
#
loop_
_entity.id
_entity.type
_entity.pdbx_description
1 polymer ?
#
loop_
_entity_poly.entity_id
_entity_poly.type
_entity_poly.pdbx_seq_one_letter_code
_entity_poly.pdbx_strand_id
1 'polypeptide(L)'
;MFKKRYGIPGALFAFIIFKYVDERAGDLLGYLHKLMAKPFSLSFLQYKEKMSPALSTGQFILLFSIYSLIFFGIVFLITAPFKKAKNIFENYEDIEEKLGDALLSLEKQDVERVIDVKITSYMTAIEWEVKRIFNVRKKQIDFIWYFPKRVNQVVTDDYELIYLKNPKDLHHAKFYIDSSLNIEGIRLKEENVKGRWETPNAKFSQFITARNVGKPRLGLAVYIYKENVINEENEQEFAHFTTNLLLLGLYDPFVKSIEKRVI
;
A
#
# COMPACT_ATOMS: atom_id res chain seq x y z
N MET A 1 -2.68 19.43 11.91
CA MET A 1 -3.33 19.96 13.14
C MET A 1 -4.62 19.16 13.40
N PHE A 2 -4.53 17.97 14.02
CA PHE A 2 -5.69 17.10 14.27
C PHE A 2 -6.41 17.55 15.55
N LYS A 3 -7.55 18.22 15.40
CA LYS A 3 -8.44 18.59 16.51
C LYS A 3 -8.97 17.32 17.19
N LYS A 4 -8.62 17.15 18.47
CA LYS A 4 -9.26 16.25 19.44
C LYS A 4 -10.79 16.37 19.32
N ARG A 5 -11.45 15.36 18.77
CA ARG A 5 -12.92 15.30 18.60
C ARG A 5 -13.59 14.24 19.48
N TYR A 6 -13.07 14.02 20.68
CA TYR A 6 -13.72 13.20 21.71
C TYR A 6 -13.97 13.95 23.03
N GLY A 7 -13.79 15.27 23.07
CA GLY A 7 -13.87 16.04 24.33
C GLY A 7 -15.28 16.39 24.80
N ILE A 8 -16.25 16.53 23.89
CA ILE A 8 -17.57 17.11 24.23
C ILE A 8 -18.65 16.04 24.46
N PRO A 9 -18.79 14.98 23.62
CA PRO A 9 -19.81 13.96 23.85
C PRO A 9 -19.52 13.11 25.09
N GLY A 10 -18.24 12.77 25.33
CA GLY A 10 -17.81 11.98 26.49
C GLY A 10 -17.95 12.75 27.82
N ALA A 11 -17.68 14.06 27.80
CA ALA A 11 -17.88 14.91 28.97
C ALA A 11 -19.38 15.13 29.27
N LEU A 12 -20.22 15.29 28.24
CA LEU A 12 -21.68 15.36 28.41
C LEU A 12 -22.27 14.04 28.94
N PHE A 13 -21.77 12.89 28.48
CA PHE A 13 -22.20 11.59 28.98
C PHE A 13 -21.76 11.38 30.44
N ALA A 14 -20.52 11.75 30.78
CA ALA A 14 -20.03 11.72 32.15
C ALA A 14 -20.78 12.71 33.07
N PHE A 15 -21.15 13.89 32.58
CA PHE A 15 -21.89 14.91 33.32
C PHE A 15 -23.37 14.54 33.51
N ILE A 16 -24.02 13.91 32.53
CA ILE A 16 -25.38 13.38 32.65
C ILE A 16 -25.41 12.21 33.64
N ILE A 17 -24.41 11.32 33.62
CA ILE A 17 -24.24 10.27 34.63
C ILE A 17 -24.05 10.90 36.02
N PHE A 18 -23.17 11.90 36.17
CA PHE A 18 -22.93 12.56 37.44
C PHE A 18 -24.16 13.31 37.99
N LYS A 19 -24.98 13.93 37.13
CA LYS A 19 -26.14 14.72 37.56
C LYS A 19 -27.37 13.88 37.93
N TYR A 20 -27.49 12.65 37.40
CA TYR A 20 -28.57 11.70 37.77
C TYR A 20 -28.26 10.88 39.04
N VAL A 21 -27.06 11.05 39.61
CA VAL A 21 -26.45 10.21 40.64
C VAL A 21 -26.71 10.74 42.07
N ASP A 22 -27.22 11.95 42.26
CA ASP A 22 -27.11 12.60 43.58
C ASP A 22 -28.00 12.05 44.72
N GLU A 23 -28.98 11.17 44.45
CA GLU A 23 -29.73 10.46 45.53
C GLU A 23 -29.95 8.96 45.27
N ARG A 24 -29.80 8.47 44.03
CA ARG A 24 -29.96 7.04 43.67
C ARG A 24 -28.65 6.34 43.32
N ALA A 25 -27.50 7.02 43.41
CA ALA A 25 -26.24 6.43 43.03
C ALA A 25 -25.71 5.37 43.97
N GLY A 26 -25.99 5.44 45.27
CA GLY A 26 -25.58 4.40 46.20
C GLY A 26 -26.10 3.02 45.76
N ASP A 27 -27.38 2.97 45.42
CA ASP A 27 -28.06 1.75 44.98
C ASP A 27 -27.63 1.32 43.57
N LEU A 28 -27.47 2.28 42.65
CA LEU A 28 -27.07 2.01 41.27
C LEU A 28 -25.61 1.55 41.17
N LEU A 29 -24.70 2.16 41.93
CA LEU A 29 -23.30 1.74 42.04
C LEU A 29 -23.19 0.38 42.74
N GLY A 30 -24.00 0.13 43.77
CA GLY A 30 -24.08 -1.18 44.41
C GLY A 30 -24.56 -2.27 43.47
N TYR A 31 -25.57 -1.99 42.65
CA TYR A 31 -26.08 -2.90 41.63
C TYR A 31 -25.06 -3.17 40.51
N LEU A 32 -24.40 -2.11 40.01
CA LEU A 32 -23.32 -2.23 39.03
C LEU A 32 -22.14 -3.04 39.57
N HIS A 33 -21.73 -2.81 40.83
CA HIS A 33 -20.67 -3.57 41.47
C HIS A 33 -21.03 -5.06 41.55
N LYS A 34 -22.25 -5.40 41.97
CA LYS A 34 -22.76 -6.78 41.99
C LYS A 34 -22.72 -7.44 40.61
N LEU A 35 -23.15 -6.72 39.57
CA LEU A 35 -23.13 -7.22 38.19
C LEU A 35 -21.71 -7.44 37.66
N MET A 36 -20.82 -6.46 37.89
CA MET A 36 -19.44 -6.50 37.42
C MET A 36 -18.64 -7.64 38.07
N ALA A 37 -18.96 -8.00 39.31
CA ALA A 37 -18.32 -9.06 40.06
C ALA A 37 -18.80 -10.48 39.67
N LYS A 38 -20.02 -10.61 39.13
CA LYS A 38 -20.67 -11.90 38.80
C LYS A 38 -19.83 -12.88 37.94
N PRO A 39 -19.11 -12.43 36.89
CA PRO A 39 -18.34 -13.36 36.05
C PRO A 39 -17.00 -13.80 36.66
N PHE A 40 -16.57 -13.24 37.80
CA PHE A 40 -15.29 -13.57 38.42
C PHE A 40 -15.44 -14.63 39.52
N SER A 41 -14.69 -15.72 39.41
CA SER A 41 -14.62 -16.79 40.42
C SER A 41 -13.63 -16.51 41.55
N LEU A 42 -12.75 -15.51 41.37
CA LEU A 42 -11.75 -15.13 42.37
C LEU A 42 -12.42 -14.41 43.55
N SER A 43 -12.18 -14.91 44.76
CA SER A 43 -12.84 -14.48 46.00
C SER A 43 -12.62 -13.00 46.37
N PHE A 44 -11.57 -12.37 45.84
CA PHE A 44 -11.28 -10.95 46.03
C PHE A 44 -11.94 -10.02 45.00
N LEU A 45 -12.50 -10.56 43.92
CA LEU A 45 -13.28 -9.83 42.91
C LEU A 45 -14.79 -10.01 43.06
N GLN A 46 -15.22 -10.92 43.94
CA GLN A 46 -16.62 -11.17 44.25
C GLN A 46 -17.19 -10.14 45.22
N TYR A 47 -18.36 -9.61 44.89
CA TYR A 47 -19.08 -8.69 45.77
C TYR A 47 -19.55 -9.44 47.03
N LYS A 48 -19.36 -8.84 48.21
CA LYS A 48 -19.94 -9.35 49.47
C LYS A 48 -20.77 -8.25 50.15
N GLU A 49 -21.95 -8.61 50.65
CA GLU A 49 -22.90 -7.65 51.25
C GLU A 49 -22.37 -6.97 52.53
N LYS A 50 -21.46 -7.63 53.25
CA LYS A 50 -20.83 -7.10 54.47
C LYS A 50 -19.36 -6.74 54.23
N MET A 51 -19.11 -5.80 53.33
CA MET A 51 -17.79 -5.22 53.10
C MET A 51 -17.65 -3.86 53.75
N SER A 52 -16.44 -3.52 54.19
CA SER A 52 -16.15 -2.15 54.61
C SER A 52 -16.25 -1.21 53.39
N PRO A 53 -16.69 0.05 53.58
CA PRO A 53 -16.85 1.00 52.47
C PRO A 53 -15.58 1.19 51.65
N ALA A 54 -14.41 1.24 52.31
CA ALA A 54 -13.12 1.38 51.64
C ALA A 54 -12.78 0.17 50.74
N LEU A 55 -13.06 -1.05 51.21
CA LEU A 55 -12.81 -2.27 50.45
C LEU A 55 -13.75 -2.37 49.24
N SER A 56 -15.03 -2.04 49.43
CA SER A 56 -16.03 -2.02 48.36
C SER A 56 -15.66 -1.02 47.26
N THR A 57 -15.22 0.19 47.63
CA THR A 57 -14.78 1.20 46.67
C THR A 57 -13.51 0.77 45.93
N GLY A 58 -12.51 0.21 46.63
CA GLY A 58 -11.29 -0.29 46.02
C GLY A 58 -11.55 -1.42 45.02
N GLN A 59 -12.43 -2.36 45.37
CA GLN A 59 -12.84 -3.45 44.51
C GLN A 59 -13.60 -2.96 43.27
N PHE A 60 -14.49 -1.97 43.43
CA PHE A 60 -15.19 -1.37 42.31
C PHE A 60 -14.23 -0.71 41.32
N ILE A 61 -13.25 0.06 41.82
CA ILE A 61 -12.21 0.70 40.98
C ILE A 61 -11.39 -0.36 40.24
N LEU A 62 -11.02 -1.44 40.91
CA LEU A 62 -10.25 -2.54 40.31
C LEU A 62 -11.05 -3.22 39.18
N LEU A 63 -12.30 -3.58 39.45
CA LEU A 63 -13.19 -4.17 38.45
C LEU A 63 -13.38 -3.22 37.26
N PHE A 64 -13.64 -1.93 37.52
CA PHE A 64 -13.77 -0.92 36.49
C PHE A 64 -12.51 -0.80 35.62
N SER A 65 -11.32 -0.88 36.22
CA SER A 65 -10.04 -0.88 35.51
C SER A 65 -9.88 -2.11 34.60
N ILE A 66 -10.25 -3.30 35.09
CA ILE A 66 -10.23 -4.54 34.31
C ILE A 66 -11.16 -4.43 33.09
N TYR A 67 -12.41 -4.00 33.30
CA TYR A 67 -13.35 -3.82 32.19
C TYR A 67 -12.89 -2.74 31.20
N SER A 68 -12.30 -1.65 31.68
CA SER A 68 -11.74 -0.61 30.83
C SER A 68 -10.60 -1.15 29.97
N LEU A 69 -9.67 -1.93 30.54
CA LEU A 69 -8.58 -2.56 29.80
C LEU A 69 -9.09 -3.52 28.72
N ILE A 70 -10.09 -4.34 29.05
CA ILE A 70 -10.73 -5.24 28.07
C ILE A 70 -11.37 -4.43 26.95
N PHE A 71 -12.12 -3.39 27.28
CA PHE A 71 -12.78 -2.54 26.30
C PHE A 71 -11.77 -1.84 25.39
N PHE A 72 -10.73 -1.21 25.94
CA PHE A 72 -9.67 -0.58 25.15
C PHE A 72 -8.89 -1.61 24.31
N GLY A 73 -8.67 -2.82 24.82
CA GLY A 73 -8.06 -3.92 24.08
C GLY A 73 -8.92 -4.35 22.87
N ILE A 74 -10.24 -4.49 23.05
CA ILE A 74 -11.17 -4.79 21.96
C ILE A 74 -11.18 -3.66 20.92
N VAL A 75 -11.28 -2.40 21.37
CA VAL A 75 -11.23 -1.24 20.48
C VAL A 75 -9.90 -1.20 19.72
N PHE A 76 -8.77 -1.48 20.39
CA PHE A 76 -7.47 -1.57 19.76
C PHE A 76 -7.43 -2.70 18.73
N LEU A 77 -7.88 -3.92 19.05
CA LEU A 77 -7.91 -5.04 18.11
C LEU A 77 -8.82 -4.77 16.89
N ILE A 78 -9.95 -4.11 17.09
CA ILE A 78 -10.85 -3.73 15.99
C ILE A 78 -10.22 -2.62 15.14
N THR A 79 -9.55 -1.64 15.75
CA THR A 79 -9.00 -0.47 15.04
C THR A 79 -7.59 -0.65 14.50
N ALA A 80 -6.80 -1.58 15.06
CA ALA A 80 -5.46 -1.94 14.62
C ALA A 80 -5.40 -2.35 13.14
N PRO A 81 -6.27 -3.22 12.60
CA PRO A 81 -6.28 -3.55 11.18
C PRO A 81 -6.69 -2.37 10.27
N PHE A 82 -7.33 -1.33 10.82
CA PHE A 82 -7.65 -0.10 10.09
C PHE A 82 -6.58 0.99 10.22
N LYS A 83 -5.70 0.90 11.22
CA LYS A 83 -4.47 1.71 11.30
C LYS A 83 -3.43 1.07 10.39
N LYS A 84 -3.52 1.37 9.09
CA LYS A 84 -2.41 1.19 8.16
C LYS A 84 -1.23 2.05 8.59
N ALA A 85 -0.40 1.55 9.49
CA ALA A 85 0.99 1.96 9.55
C ALA A 85 1.64 1.40 8.29
N LYS A 86 1.75 2.24 7.25
CA LYS A 86 2.61 1.98 6.10
C LYS A 86 4.05 1.96 6.62
N ASN A 87 4.61 0.78 6.83
CA ASN A 87 6.06 0.64 6.91
C ASN A 87 6.57 0.63 5.47
N ILE A 88 7.25 1.70 5.07
CA ILE A 88 7.90 1.83 3.77
C ILE A 88 8.95 0.71 3.57
N PHE A 89 9.51 0.19 4.67
CA PHE A 89 10.52 -0.87 4.68
C PHE A 89 9.96 -2.28 4.41
N GLU A 90 8.77 -2.63 4.91
CA GLU A 90 8.15 -3.95 4.68
C GLU A 90 7.86 -4.18 3.18
N ASN A 91 7.47 -3.12 2.46
CA ASN A 91 7.19 -3.23 1.02
C ASN A 91 8.44 -3.52 0.18
N TYR A 92 9.62 -3.05 0.61
CA TYR A 92 10.85 -3.21 -0.17
C TYR A 92 11.44 -4.61 0.01
N GLU A 93 11.44 -5.13 1.25
CA GLU A 93 11.82 -6.53 1.54
C GLU A 93 10.90 -7.51 0.79
N ASP A 94 9.59 -7.27 0.74
CA ASP A 94 8.63 -8.07 -0.02
C ASP A 94 8.91 -8.10 -1.53
N ILE A 95 9.46 -7.01 -2.09
CA ILE A 95 9.80 -6.92 -3.52
C ILE A 95 11.10 -7.68 -3.79
N GLU A 96 12.09 -7.56 -2.92
CA GLU A 96 13.35 -8.28 -3.01
C GLU A 96 13.15 -9.80 -2.84
N GLU A 97 12.28 -10.23 -1.93
CA GLU A 97 11.91 -11.65 -1.78
C GLU A 97 11.30 -12.18 -3.07
N LYS A 98 10.32 -11.47 -3.65
CA LYS A 98 9.69 -11.86 -4.92
C LYS A 98 10.67 -11.87 -6.09
N LEU A 99 11.64 -10.95 -6.10
CA LEU A 99 12.71 -10.96 -7.08
C LEU A 99 13.59 -12.20 -6.90
N GLY A 100 14.01 -12.49 -5.67
CA GLY A 100 14.80 -13.66 -5.32
C GLY A 100 14.13 -14.96 -5.76
N ASP A 101 12.84 -15.11 -5.47
CA ASP A 101 12.04 -16.25 -5.92
C ASP A 101 12.02 -16.39 -7.45
N ALA A 102 11.81 -15.28 -8.15
CA ALA A 102 11.79 -15.25 -9.61
C ALA A 102 13.15 -15.63 -10.20
N LEU A 103 14.25 -15.06 -9.70
CA LEU A 103 15.61 -15.37 -10.15
C LEU A 103 15.98 -16.82 -9.85
N LEU A 104 15.71 -17.32 -8.65
CA LEU A 104 15.96 -18.72 -8.28
C LEU A 104 15.17 -19.69 -9.16
N SER A 105 13.95 -19.34 -9.56
CA SER A 105 13.16 -20.18 -10.48
C SER A 105 13.74 -20.24 -11.89
N LEU A 106 14.33 -19.13 -12.35
CA LEU A 106 15.04 -19.08 -13.63
C LEU A 106 16.33 -19.90 -13.57
N GLU A 107 17.10 -19.77 -12.48
CA GLU A 107 18.34 -20.52 -12.27
C GLU A 107 18.12 -22.02 -12.16
N LYS A 108 17.07 -22.44 -11.43
CA LYS A 108 16.68 -23.85 -11.29
C LYS A 108 16.01 -24.43 -12.52
N GLN A 109 15.69 -23.60 -13.52
CA GLN A 109 14.90 -23.98 -14.69
C GLN A 109 13.59 -24.67 -14.29
N ASP A 110 12.88 -24.06 -13.32
CA ASP A 110 11.56 -24.50 -12.89
C ASP A 110 10.60 -24.62 -14.11
N VAL A 111 9.51 -25.36 -13.95
CA VAL A 111 8.48 -25.45 -15.00
C VAL A 111 8.00 -24.06 -15.40
N GLU A 112 7.81 -23.82 -16.70
CA GLU A 112 7.48 -22.50 -17.27
C GLU A 112 6.33 -21.78 -16.54
N ARG A 113 5.26 -22.51 -16.21
CA ARG A 113 4.13 -21.97 -15.43
C ARG A 113 4.55 -21.42 -14.06
N VAL A 114 5.54 -22.03 -13.40
CA VAL A 114 6.03 -21.61 -12.07
C VAL A 114 6.88 -20.35 -12.20
N ILE A 115 7.83 -20.35 -13.14
CA ILE A 115 8.58 -19.14 -13.52
C ILE A 115 7.59 -18.02 -13.80
N ASP A 116 6.52 -18.35 -14.52
CA ASP A 116 5.56 -17.36 -14.92
C ASP A 116 4.81 -16.71 -13.76
N VAL A 117 4.38 -17.52 -12.79
CA VAL A 117 3.70 -16.99 -11.61
C VAL A 117 4.64 -16.09 -10.81
N LYS A 118 5.91 -16.48 -10.67
CA LYS A 118 6.91 -15.73 -9.90
C LYS A 118 7.28 -14.39 -10.56
N ILE A 119 7.53 -14.38 -11.86
CA ILE A 119 7.78 -13.15 -12.63
C ILE A 119 6.58 -12.20 -12.58
N THR A 120 5.36 -12.72 -12.76
CA THR A 120 4.13 -11.91 -12.64
C THR A 120 3.98 -11.31 -11.25
N SER A 121 4.30 -12.08 -10.22
CA SER A 121 4.21 -11.64 -8.82
C SER A 121 5.18 -10.51 -8.53
N TYR A 122 6.41 -10.61 -9.05
CA TYR A 122 7.41 -9.53 -8.98
C TYR A 122 6.93 -8.27 -9.72
N MET A 123 6.53 -8.38 -10.99
CA MET A 123 6.02 -7.26 -11.78
C MET A 123 4.82 -6.58 -11.11
N THR A 124 3.91 -7.38 -10.55
CA THR A 124 2.76 -6.88 -9.79
C THR A 124 3.20 -6.08 -8.57
N ALA A 125 4.18 -6.58 -7.81
CA ALA A 125 4.72 -5.89 -6.65
C ALA A 125 5.35 -4.54 -7.02
N ILE A 126 6.10 -4.49 -8.13
CA ILE A 126 6.63 -3.23 -8.69
C ILE A 126 5.50 -2.24 -9.00
N GLU A 127 4.45 -2.65 -9.71
CA GLU A 127 3.33 -1.74 -10.01
C GLU A 127 2.60 -1.25 -8.76
N TRP A 128 2.51 -2.07 -7.71
CA TRP A 128 1.93 -1.69 -6.43
C TRP A 128 2.77 -0.65 -5.70
N GLU A 129 4.08 -0.79 -5.75
CA GLU A 129 4.98 0.17 -5.13
C GLU A 129 4.99 1.49 -5.89
N VAL A 130 4.96 1.47 -7.21
CA VAL A 130 4.80 2.68 -8.02
C VAL A 130 3.44 3.36 -7.75
N LYS A 131 2.35 2.59 -7.56
CA LYS A 131 1.05 3.13 -7.09
C LYS A 131 1.18 3.82 -5.73
N ARG A 132 2.01 3.29 -4.82
CA ARG A 132 2.27 3.87 -3.50
C ARG A 132 3.03 5.18 -3.62
N ILE A 133 4.12 5.22 -4.38
CA ILE A 133 4.97 6.39 -4.62
C ILE A 133 4.13 7.56 -5.14
N PHE A 134 3.35 7.33 -6.20
CA PHE A 134 2.48 8.37 -6.77
C PHE A 134 1.17 8.58 -5.99
N ASN A 135 0.91 7.81 -4.94
CA ASN A 135 -0.30 7.90 -4.10
C ASN A 135 -1.61 7.92 -4.91
N VAL A 136 -1.72 7.03 -5.91
CA VAL A 136 -2.86 6.94 -6.83
C VAL A 136 -3.64 5.64 -6.67
N ARG A 137 -4.95 5.69 -6.97
CA ARG A 137 -5.80 4.49 -6.94
C ARG A 137 -5.54 3.61 -8.15
N LYS A 138 -5.74 2.29 -8.02
CA LYS A 138 -5.53 1.28 -9.09
C LYS A 138 -6.16 1.61 -10.45
N LYS A 139 -7.29 2.33 -10.50
CA LYS A 139 -7.98 2.68 -11.76
C LYS A 139 -7.44 3.97 -12.40
N GLN A 140 -6.51 4.66 -11.77
CA GLN A 140 -5.99 5.97 -12.17
C GLN A 140 -4.55 5.91 -12.67
N ILE A 141 -4.00 4.72 -12.84
CA ILE A 141 -2.63 4.50 -13.27
C ILE A 141 -2.55 3.17 -14.04
N ASP A 142 -1.91 3.20 -15.21
CA ASP A 142 -1.60 2.02 -16.01
C ASP A 142 -0.08 1.93 -16.23
N PHE A 143 0.40 0.73 -16.54
CA PHE A 143 1.81 0.40 -16.66
C PHE A 143 2.07 -0.29 -17.99
N ILE A 144 3.18 0.07 -18.62
CA ILE A 144 3.68 -0.65 -19.79
C ILE A 144 5.17 -0.90 -19.57
N TRP A 145 5.52 -2.16 -19.57
CA TRP A 145 6.88 -2.65 -19.61
C TRP A 145 7.31 -2.70 -21.07
N TYR A 146 8.55 -2.31 -21.35
CA TYR A 146 9.08 -2.36 -22.71
C TYR A 146 10.55 -2.75 -22.72
N PHE A 147 10.95 -3.44 -23.78
CA PHE A 147 12.31 -3.94 -23.97
C PHE A 147 12.57 -4.09 -25.47
N PRO A 148 13.85 -4.14 -25.90
CA PRO A 148 14.18 -4.28 -27.31
C PRO A 148 13.63 -5.57 -27.89
N LYS A 149 13.06 -5.47 -29.09
CA LYS A 149 12.59 -6.62 -29.84
C LYS A 149 13.79 -7.44 -30.31
N ARG A 150 13.68 -8.77 -30.24
CA ARG A 150 14.70 -9.71 -30.74
C ARG A 150 14.13 -10.51 -31.91
N VAL A 151 14.77 -10.42 -33.07
CA VAL A 151 14.44 -11.24 -34.25
C VAL A 151 15.62 -12.15 -34.54
N ASN A 152 15.42 -13.47 -34.50
CA ASN A 152 16.51 -14.47 -34.66
C ASN A 152 17.69 -14.22 -33.71
N GLN A 153 17.41 -13.85 -32.45
CA GLN A 153 18.41 -13.50 -31.42
C GLN A 153 19.20 -12.21 -31.66
N VAL A 154 18.89 -11.46 -32.72
CA VAL A 154 19.46 -10.13 -32.99
C VAL A 154 18.53 -9.06 -32.44
N VAL A 155 19.09 -8.15 -31.62
CA VAL A 155 18.36 -7.00 -31.08
C VAL A 155 18.10 -6.00 -32.20
N THR A 156 16.84 -5.63 -32.40
CA THR A 156 16.42 -4.60 -33.36
C THR A 156 16.25 -3.24 -32.69
N ASP A 157 16.09 -2.19 -33.47
CA ASP A 157 15.75 -0.84 -32.96
C ASP A 157 14.28 -0.73 -32.51
N ASP A 158 13.44 -1.69 -32.91
CA ASP A 158 12.07 -1.82 -32.41
C ASP A 158 12.04 -2.33 -30.95
N TYR A 159 10.94 -2.09 -30.27
CA TYR A 159 10.67 -2.58 -28.92
C TYR A 159 9.35 -3.35 -28.85
N GLU A 160 9.26 -4.23 -27.87
CA GLU A 160 8.03 -4.94 -27.52
C GLU A 160 7.41 -4.34 -26.26
N LEU A 161 6.08 -4.44 -26.17
CA LEU A 161 5.28 -3.89 -25.07
C LEU A 161 4.61 -5.02 -24.30
N ILE A 162 4.73 -4.98 -22.98
CA ILE A 162 4.06 -5.92 -22.08
C ILE A 162 3.30 -5.13 -21.02
N TYR A 163 2.07 -5.58 -20.76
CA TYR A 163 1.21 -5.02 -19.72
C TYR A 163 0.48 -6.15 -19.01
N LEU A 164 0.47 -6.13 -17.68
CA LEU A 164 -0.30 -7.09 -16.87
C LEU A 164 -1.82 -6.87 -17.02
N LYS A 165 -2.20 -5.66 -17.43
CA LYS A 165 -3.57 -5.24 -17.68
C LYS A 165 -3.60 -4.27 -18.86
N ASN A 166 -4.51 -4.48 -19.80
CA ASN A 166 -4.68 -3.63 -20.98
C ASN A 166 -4.77 -2.14 -20.60
N PRO A 167 -3.85 -1.30 -21.08
CA PRO A 167 -3.91 0.15 -20.90
C PRO A 167 -5.16 0.70 -21.59
N LYS A 168 -5.83 1.70 -20.97
CA LYS A 168 -7.05 2.28 -21.58
C LYS A 168 -6.77 3.07 -22.86
N ASP A 169 -5.52 3.44 -23.08
CA ASP A 169 -5.07 4.27 -24.20
C ASP A 169 -3.67 3.87 -24.69
N LEU A 170 -3.57 2.66 -25.24
CA LEU A 170 -2.31 2.10 -25.73
C LEU A 170 -1.69 2.93 -26.87
N HIS A 171 -2.51 3.55 -27.72
CA HIS A 171 -2.03 4.32 -28.87
C HIS A 171 -1.22 5.54 -28.43
N HIS A 172 -1.79 6.41 -27.59
CA HIS A 172 -1.05 7.57 -27.08
C HIS A 172 0.08 7.12 -26.13
N ALA A 173 -0.13 6.04 -25.37
CA ALA A 173 0.90 5.49 -24.50
C ALA A 173 2.17 5.11 -25.28
N LYS A 174 2.00 4.46 -26.45
CA LYS A 174 3.08 4.10 -27.37
C LYS A 174 3.80 5.34 -27.90
N PHE A 175 3.06 6.36 -28.35
CA PHE A 175 3.63 7.62 -28.82
C PHE A 175 4.59 8.27 -27.81
N TYR A 176 4.24 8.29 -26.51
CA TYR A 176 5.13 8.85 -25.49
C TYR A 176 6.33 7.96 -25.17
N ILE A 177 6.20 6.63 -25.28
CA ILE A 177 7.36 5.74 -25.24
C ILE A 177 8.29 6.07 -26.41
N ASP A 178 7.79 6.11 -27.65
CA ASP A 178 8.57 6.46 -28.84
C ASP A 178 9.29 7.80 -28.67
N SER A 179 8.54 8.84 -28.28
CA SER A 179 9.06 10.18 -28.00
C SER A 179 10.14 10.17 -26.91
N SER A 180 10.03 9.29 -25.92
CA SER A 180 11.09 9.12 -24.95
C SER A 180 12.32 8.49 -25.59
N LEU A 181 12.16 7.42 -26.39
CA LEU A 181 13.25 6.64 -27.01
C LEU A 181 14.11 7.45 -27.97
N ASN A 182 13.54 8.47 -28.60
CA ASN A 182 14.24 9.36 -29.49
C ASN A 182 15.23 10.32 -28.79
N ILE A 183 15.22 10.42 -27.46
CA ILE A 183 16.14 11.30 -26.73
C ILE A 183 17.30 10.50 -26.15
N GLU A 184 18.51 10.75 -26.66
CA GLU A 184 19.72 10.08 -26.18
C GLU A 184 20.07 10.47 -24.74
N GLY A 185 20.68 9.54 -24.01
CA GLY A 185 21.23 9.79 -22.66
C GLY A 185 20.19 9.95 -21.53
N ILE A 186 18.88 9.90 -21.84
CA ILE A 186 17.84 10.06 -20.83
C ILE A 186 17.49 8.74 -20.15
N ARG A 187 17.57 8.74 -18.81
CA ARG A 187 17.11 7.67 -17.93
C ARG A 187 15.64 7.81 -17.56
N LEU A 188 15.24 9.03 -17.18
CA LEU A 188 13.91 9.36 -16.70
C LEU A 188 13.33 10.47 -17.58
N LYS A 189 12.10 10.29 -18.03
CA LYS A 189 11.38 11.32 -18.79
C LYS A 189 9.96 11.43 -18.27
N GLU A 190 9.59 12.61 -17.80
CA GLU A 190 8.23 12.98 -17.44
C GLU A 190 7.63 13.98 -18.43
N GLU A 191 6.33 13.85 -18.67
CA GLU A 191 5.59 14.77 -19.53
C GLU A 191 4.17 15.01 -19.00
N ASN A 192 3.74 16.28 -18.98
CA ASN A 192 2.33 16.63 -18.88
C ASN A 192 1.68 16.48 -20.26
N VAL A 193 0.66 15.64 -20.33
CA VAL A 193 0.05 15.15 -21.58
C VAL A 193 -1.24 15.92 -21.89
N LYS A 194 -2.01 16.25 -20.84
CA LYS A 194 -3.27 16.97 -21.02
C LYS A 194 -3.04 18.36 -21.60
N GLY A 195 -3.77 18.69 -22.66
CA GLY A 195 -3.70 20.01 -23.31
C GLY A 195 -2.60 20.14 -24.36
N ARG A 196 -1.88 19.06 -24.68
CA ARG A 196 -0.94 19.04 -25.80
C ARG A 196 -1.64 18.89 -27.14
N TRP A 197 -1.12 19.58 -28.15
CA TRP A 197 -1.67 19.57 -29.50
C TRP A 197 -1.33 18.26 -30.24
N GLU A 198 -0.24 17.59 -29.87
CA GLU A 198 0.14 16.30 -30.47
C GLU A 198 -0.81 15.16 -30.04
N THR A 199 -1.48 15.29 -28.89
CA THR A 199 -2.29 14.22 -28.28
C THR A 199 -3.61 14.76 -27.69
N PRO A 200 -4.44 15.45 -28.49
CA PRO A 200 -5.61 16.20 -27.99
C PRO A 200 -6.67 15.31 -27.32
N ASN A 201 -6.67 14.00 -27.62
CA ASN A 201 -7.63 13.02 -27.13
C ASN A 201 -7.01 11.98 -26.17
N ALA A 202 -5.80 12.23 -25.65
CA ALA A 202 -5.17 11.31 -24.70
C ALA A 202 -6.01 11.16 -23.43
N LYS A 203 -6.23 9.91 -23.01
CA LYS A 203 -7.05 9.62 -21.81
C LYS A 203 -6.28 9.86 -20.51
N PHE A 204 -4.95 9.86 -20.54
CA PHE A 204 -4.11 10.11 -19.36
C PHE A 204 -3.61 11.56 -19.34
N SER A 205 -3.31 12.06 -18.14
CA SER A 205 -2.94 13.45 -17.92
C SER A 205 -1.44 13.65 -17.76
N GLN A 206 -0.74 12.67 -17.22
CA GLN A 206 0.70 12.70 -16.99
C GLN A 206 1.34 11.37 -17.40
N PHE A 207 2.57 11.45 -17.86
CA PHE A 207 3.40 10.32 -18.27
C PHE A 207 4.74 10.43 -17.56
N ILE A 208 5.27 9.29 -17.11
CA ILE A 208 6.66 9.17 -16.68
C ILE A 208 7.19 7.81 -17.08
N THR A 209 8.44 7.78 -17.55
CA THR A 209 9.11 6.52 -17.88
C THR A 209 10.51 6.48 -17.30
N ALA A 210 10.91 5.29 -16.85
CA ALA A 210 12.28 5.00 -16.43
C ALA A 210 12.85 3.89 -17.32
N ARG A 211 14.10 4.05 -17.76
CA ARG A 211 14.82 3.11 -18.62
C ARG A 211 16.33 3.16 -18.41
N ASN A 212 17.05 2.17 -18.94
CA ASN A 212 18.51 2.22 -18.99
C ASN A 212 19.02 3.45 -19.76
N VAL A 213 20.12 4.04 -19.28
CA VAL A 213 20.86 5.08 -20.01
C VAL A 213 21.48 4.47 -21.27
N GLY A 214 21.41 5.19 -22.38
CA GLY A 214 21.91 4.71 -23.67
C GLY A 214 20.89 3.81 -24.36
N LYS A 215 21.32 2.62 -24.81
CA LYS A 215 20.42 1.66 -25.46
C LYS A 215 19.48 1.05 -24.41
N PRO A 216 18.15 1.25 -24.54
CA PRO A 216 17.17 0.65 -23.63
C PRO A 216 17.32 -0.86 -23.63
N ARG A 217 17.24 -1.51 -22.46
CA ARG A 217 17.19 -2.97 -22.34
C ARG A 217 15.96 -3.43 -21.59
N LEU A 218 15.54 -2.63 -20.61
CA LEU A 218 14.26 -2.71 -19.94
C LEU A 218 13.80 -1.29 -19.62
N GLY A 219 12.51 -1.05 -19.73
CA GLY A 219 11.88 0.20 -19.35
C GLY A 219 10.50 -0.03 -18.75
N LEU A 220 10.11 0.90 -17.90
CA LEU A 220 8.80 0.95 -17.28
C LEU A 220 8.18 2.32 -17.52
N ALA A 221 7.15 2.35 -18.35
CA ALA A 221 6.32 3.50 -18.59
C ALA A 221 5.08 3.48 -17.69
N VAL A 222 4.77 4.63 -17.09
CA VAL A 222 3.70 4.83 -16.13
C VAL A 222 2.78 5.95 -16.63
N TYR A 223 1.50 5.63 -16.78
CA TYR A 223 0.49 6.54 -17.32
C TYR A 223 -0.51 6.89 -16.24
N ILE A 224 -0.56 8.17 -15.87
CA ILE A 224 -1.38 8.64 -14.76
C ILE A 224 -2.56 9.43 -15.30
N TYR A 225 -3.77 8.96 -14.97
CA TYR A 225 -5.04 9.54 -15.47
C TYR A 225 -5.48 10.79 -14.71
N LYS A 226 -4.81 11.11 -13.61
CA LYS A 226 -5.09 12.26 -12.77
C LYS A 226 -4.01 13.33 -13.00
N GLU A 227 -4.42 14.59 -13.04
CA GLU A 227 -3.51 15.73 -13.10
C GLU A 227 -2.78 15.99 -11.78
N ASN A 228 -1.63 16.66 -11.86
CA ASN A 228 -0.87 17.16 -10.72
C ASN A 228 -0.56 16.07 -9.68
N VAL A 229 -0.22 14.88 -10.16
CA VAL A 229 0.25 13.75 -9.35
C VAL A 229 1.76 13.76 -9.26
N ILE A 230 2.46 13.90 -10.40
CA ILE A 230 3.92 13.94 -10.42
C ILE A 230 4.39 15.25 -9.79
N ASN A 231 5.28 15.15 -8.80
CA ASN A 231 5.99 16.24 -8.17
C ASN A 231 7.44 15.81 -7.90
N GLU A 232 8.31 16.75 -7.55
CA GLU A 232 9.74 16.48 -7.36
C GLU A 232 10.03 15.36 -6.35
N GLU A 233 9.27 15.30 -5.24
CA GLU A 233 9.45 14.30 -4.19
C GLU A 233 9.18 12.88 -4.70
N ASN A 234 8.02 12.65 -5.32
CA ASN A 234 7.66 11.31 -5.80
C ASN A 234 8.37 10.91 -7.09
N GLU A 235 8.82 11.88 -7.89
CA GLU A 235 9.67 11.65 -9.05
C GLU A 235 11.05 11.14 -8.62
N GLN A 236 11.68 11.79 -7.62
CA GLN A 236 12.94 11.35 -7.05
C GLN A 236 12.81 9.95 -6.42
N GLU A 237 11.72 9.70 -5.68
CA GLU A 237 11.45 8.37 -5.10
C GLU A 237 11.28 7.30 -6.19
N PHE A 238 10.54 7.59 -7.26
CA PHE A 238 10.38 6.70 -8.41
C PHE A 238 11.71 6.45 -9.14
N ALA A 239 12.51 7.49 -9.35
CA ALA A 239 13.83 7.38 -9.95
C ALA A 239 14.79 6.55 -9.09
N HIS A 240 14.73 6.67 -7.77
CA HIS A 240 15.55 5.84 -6.89
C HIS A 240 15.10 4.37 -6.95
N PHE A 241 13.80 4.12 -6.79
CA PHE A 241 13.20 2.78 -6.77
C PHE A 241 13.46 1.99 -8.05
N THR A 242 13.34 2.63 -9.22
CA THR A 242 13.54 1.98 -10.52
C THR A 242 15.00 1.65 -10.84
N THR A 243 15.97 2.05 -10.03
CA THR A 243 17.40 1.76 -10.28
C THR A 243 17.69 0.27 -10.39
N ASN A 244 17.27 -0.49 -9.37
CA ASN A 244 17.51 -1.94 -9.32
C ASN A 244 16.67 -2.68 -10.38
N LEU A 245 15.46 -2.18 -10.66
CA LEU A 245 14.62 -2.72 -11.71
C LEU A 245 15.33 -2.71 -13.07
N LEU A 246 15.98 -1.59 -13.41
CA LEU A 246 16.63 -1.43 -14.70
C LEU A 246 17.88 -2.30 -14.86
N LEU A 247 18.52 -2.73 -13.76
CA LEU A 247 19.63 -3.69 -13.80
C LEU A 247 19.17 -5.06 -14.29
N LEU A 248 17.90 -5.44 -14.08
CA LEU A 248 17.35 -6.70 -14.58
C LEU A 248 17.31 -6.76 -16.10
N GLY A 249 17.30 -5.60 -16.78
CA GLY A 249 17.46 -5.52 -18.24
C GLY A 249 18.82 -6.05 -18.72
N LEU A 250 19.81 -6.18 -17.85
CA LEU A 250 21.11 -6.80 -18.16
C LEU A 250 21.10 -8.32 -18.00
N TYR A 251 20.09 -8.89 -17.35
CA TYR A 251 19.97 -10.31 -17.10
C TYR A 251 19.04 -10.96 -18.15
N ASP A 252 19.67 -11.46 -19.21
CA ASP A 252 19.00 -12.04 -20.38
C ASP A 252 17.91 -13.10 -20.07
N PRO A 253 18.10 -14.04 -19.12
CA PRO A 253 17.06 -15.02 -18.78
C PRO A 253 15.77 -14.37 -18.27
N PHE A 254 15.88 -13.29 -17.50
CA PHE A 254 14.72 -12.56 -17.01
C PHE A 254 14.01 -11.81 -18.14
N VAL A 255 14.74 -11.09 -18.99
CA VAL A 255 14.15 -10.41 -20.15
C VAL A 255 13.44 -11.40 -21.06
N LYS A 256 14.05 -12.57 -21.35
CA LYS A 256 13.42 -13.64 -22.14
C LYS A 256 12.16 -14.21 -21.50
N SER A 257 12.12 -14.33 -20.17
CA SER A 257 10.92 -14.79 -19.45
C SER A 257 9.77 -13.79 -19.54
N ILE A 258 10.10 -12.50 -19.70
CA ILE A 258 9.14 -11.44 -19.97
C ILE A 258 8.73 -11.48 -21.44
N GLU A 259 9.67 -11.52 -22.40
CA GLU A 259 9.44 -11.61 -23.87
C GLU A 259 8.41 -12.67 -24.27
N LYS A 260 8.45 -13.87 -23.65
CA LYS A 260 7.49 -14.96 -23.92
C LYS A 260 6.02 -14.60 -23.67
N ARG A 261 5.76 -13.47 -23.01
CA ARG A 261 4.42 -12.99 -22.62
C ARG A 261 3.94 -11.85 -23.50
N VAL A 262 4.65 -11.49 -24.55
CA VAL A 262 4.15 -10.53 -25.52
C VAL A 262 2.88 -11.10 -26.12
N ILE A 263 1.75 -10.40 -25.91
CA ILE A 263 0.42 -10.73 -26.45
C ILE A 263 0.19 -9.92 -27.73
#